data_AF-A0A9P4T6F6-F1
#
_entry.id   AF-A0A9P4T6F6-F1
#
_cell.length_a   1.000
_cell.length_b   1.000
_cell.length_c   1.000
_cell.angle_alpha   90.00
_cell.angle_beta   90.00
_cell.angle_gamma   90.00
#
_symmetry.space_group_name_H-M   'P 1'
#
loop_
_entity.id
_entity.type
_entity.pdbx_description
1 polymer ?
#
loop_
_entity_poly.entity_id
_entity_poly.type
_entity_poly.pdbx_seq_one_letter_code
_entity_poly.pdbx_strand_id
1 'polypeptide(L)'
;MIDNAHWSSESALLLSAGFGIINFVFAFPAIWTIDTFGRRNLLLFTFPLLALFQLISVVAFAIPEGVVQRALAIVGMYLFGIAYSPGEGPVPFVYSAESMPLYNRDYGMGIVTAINWMFNFIVSFTWPTMSGKDGMGPSEELDVVFERPTRDYMRHGMAQLRWFVKYHVLRQEWEEKNRPRFLQPVETNRPHDPRGDFDSASEKS
;
A
#
# COMPACT_ATOMS: atom_id res chain seq x y z
N MET A 1 -0.80 -9.75 11.05
CA MET A 1 0.57 -10.20 11.44
C MET A 1 1.08 -9.60 12.76
N ILE A 2 0.44 -8.57 13.33
CA ILE A 2 0.86 -7.91 14.58
C ILE A 2 0.28 -8.60 15.84
N ASP A 3 -0.89 -9.23 15.74
CA ASP A 3 -1.59 -9.80 16.92
C ASP A 3 -1.11 -11.22 17.31
N ASN A 4 -0.36 -11.90 16.43
CA ASN A 4 0.04 -13.31 16.61
C ASN A 4 1.52 -13.52 16.93
N ALA A 5 2.26 -12.45 17.16
CA ALA A 5 3.57 -12.50 17.77
C ALA A 5 3.43 -11.70 19.06
N HIS A 6 3.80 -12.26 20.21
CA HIS A 6 3.72 -11.67 21.55
C HIS A 6 4.44 -10.30 21.66
N TRP A 7 3.91 -9.28 21.01
CA TRP A 7 4.36 -7.91 20.93
C TRP A 7 3.15 -7.09 21.37
N SER A 8 3.34 -6.26 22.40
CA SER A 8 2.36 -5.22 22.72
C SER A 8 2.10 -4.42 21.44
N SER A 9 0.85 -4.07 21.14
CA SER A 9 0.50 -3.26 19.96
C SER A 9 1.38 -2.00 19.85
N GLU A 10 1.80 -1.46 20.99
CA GLU A 10 2.78 -0.36 21.11
C GLU A 10 4.13 -0.69 20.48
N SER A 11 4.67 -1.88 20.75
CA SER A 11 5.98 -2.31 20.24
C SER A 11 5.97 -2.55 18.73
N ALA A 12 4.87 -3.04 18.16
CA ALA A 12 4.71 -3.18 16.72
C ALA A 12 4.56 -1.82 16.01
N LEU A 13 3.83 -0.87 16.63
CA LEU A 13 3.72 0.50 16.17
C LEU A 13 5.08 1.22 16.21
N LEU A 14 5.85 1.04 17.30
CA LEU A 14 7.20 1.59 17.41
C LEU A 14 8.15 0.99 16.36
N LEU A 15 8.02 -0.31 16.07
CA LEU A 15 8.85 -0.99 15.08
C LEU A 15 8.57 -0.49 13.65
N SER A 16 7.29 -0.28 13.29
CA SER A 16 6.91 0.24 11.97
C SER A 16 7.22 1.74 11.84
N ALA A 17 7.03 2.52 12.91
CA ALA A 17 7.43 3.92 12.98
C ALA A 17 8.96 4.06 12.84
N GLY A 18 9.73 3.23 13.55
CA GLY A 18 11.20 3.20 13.46
C GLY A 18 11.69 2.85 12.06
N PHE A 19 11.04 1.89 11.40
CA PHE A 19 11.32 1.55 10.01
C PHE A 19 11.04 2.74 9.06
N GLY A 20 9.92 3.45 9.26
CA GLY A 20 9.58 4.66 8.51
C GLY A 20 10.60 5.79 8.71
N ILE A 21 11.01 6.03 9.95
CA ILE A 21 12.03 7.04 10.30
C ILE A 21 13.36 6.72 9.61
N ILE A 22 13.80 5.46 9.65
CA ILE A 22 15.04 5.04 9.00
C ILE A 22 14.97 5.24 7.49
N ASN A 23 13.87 4.82 6.86
CA ASN A 23 13.69 5.04 5.42
C ASN A 23 13.75 6.53 5.06
N PHE A 24 13.18 7.40 5.90
CA PHE A 24 13.22 8.85 5.72
C PHE A 24 14.62 9.45 5.94
N VAL A 25 15.29 9.10 7.05
CA VAL A 25 16.62 9.63 7.38
C VAL A 25 17.66 9.16 6.36
N PHE A 26 17.60 7.90 5.94
CA PHE A 26 18.52 7.35 4.93
C PHE A 26 18.19 7.80 3.50
N ALA A 27 17.05 8.47 3.28
CA ALA A 27 16.77 9.10 2.00
C ALA A 27 17.64 10.36 1.74
N PHE A 28 18.15 11.05 2.76
CA PHE A 28 19.01 12.22 2.56
C PHE A 28 20.41 11.87 2.05
N PRO A 29 21.15 10.91 2.67
CA PRO A 29 22.43 10.44 2.14
C PRO A 29 22.29 9.78 0.77
N ALA A 30 21.15 9.14 0.50
CA ALA A 30 20.84 8.53 -0.78
C ALA A 30 20.91 9.54 -1.95
N ILE A 31 20.35 10.73 -1.77
CA ILE A 31 20.36 11.80 -2.79
C ILE A 31 21.80 12.25 -3.10
N TRP A 32 22.72 12.22 -2.14
CA TRP A 32 24.13 12.55 -2.42
C TRP A 32 24.91 11.36 -3.01
N THR A 33 24.54 10.15 -2.61
CA THR A 33 25.21 8.92 -3.07
C THR A 33 24.85 8.60 -4.53
N ILE A 34 23.64 8.93 -4.98
CA ILE A 34 23.20 8.69 -6.37
C ILE A 34 23.99 9.48 -7.41
N ASP A 35 24.37 10.73 -7.08
CA ASP A 35 25.08 11.63 -7.98
C ASP A 35 26.60 11.34 -8.01
N THR A 36 27.16 10.72 -6.97
CA THR A 36 28.60 10.45 -6.85
C THR A 36 29.01 9.06 -7.31
N PHE A 37 28.19 8.03 -7.08
CA PHE A 37 28.53 6.63 -7.41
C PHE A 37 28.08 6.18 -8.81
N GLY A 38 27.22 6.96 -9.47
CA GLY A 38 26.66 6.65 -10.78
C GLY A 38 25.49 5.66 -10.71
N ARG A 39 24.41 6.01 -11.40
CA ARG A 39 23.09 5.33 -11.37
C ARG A 39 23.16 3.81 -11.64
N ARG A 40 24.01 3.39 -12.59
CA ARG A 40 24.17 1.96 -12.97
C ARG A 40 24.92 1.14 -11.92
N ASN A 41 25.99 1.69 -11.35
CA ASN A 41 26.79 0.98 -10.34
C ASN A 41 26.06 0.93 -9.00
N LEU A 42 25.25 1.94 -8.70
CA LEU A 42 24.40 1.95 -7.51
C LEU A 42 23.40 0.79 -7.54
N LEU A 43 22.65 0.63 -8.64
CA LEU A 43 21.71 -0.49 -8.80
C LEU A 43 22.40 -1.85 -8.69
N LEU A 44 23.51 -2.05 -9.40
CA LEU A 44 24.23 -3.33 -9.42
C LEU A 44 24.85 -3.69 -8.06
N PHE A 45 25.17 -2.70 -7.23
CA PHE A 45 25.69 -2.90 -5.88
C PHE A 45 24.58 -3.13 -4.86
N THR A 46 23.43 -2.46 -5.00
CA THR A 46 22.31 -2.61 -4.07
C THR A 46 21.59 -3.94 -4.23
N PHE A 47 21.40 -4.46 -5.46
CA PHE A 47 20.73 -5.76 -5.67
C PHE A 47 21.30 -6.94 -4.86
N PRO A 48 22.62 -7.23 -4.88
CA PRO A 48 23.18 -8.32 -4.09
C PRO A 48 23.10 -8.04 -2.58
N LEU A 49 23.22 -6.78 -2.15
CA LEU A 49 23.07 -6.41 -0.74
C LEU A 49 21.63 -6.59 -0.26
N LEU A 50 20.64 -6.20 -1.05
CA LEU A 50 19.22 -6.41 -0.75
C LEU A 50 18.89 -7.90 -0.65
N ALA A 51 19.39 -8.71 -1.58
CA ALA A 51 19.24 -10.16 -1.55
C ALA A 51 19.88 -10.76 -0.28
N LEU A 52 21.08 -10.29 0.11
CA LEU A 52 21.77 -10.75 1.31
C LEU A 52 21.01 -10.38 2.60
N PHE A 53 20.55 -9.14 2.73
CA PHE A 53 19.79 -8.72 3.91
C PHE A 53 18.44 -9.43 4.01
N GLN A 54 17.79 -9.69 2.88
CA GLN A 54 16.57 -10.48 2.87
C GLN A 54 16.84 -11.96 3.19
N LEU A 55 17.97 -12.52 2.75
CA LEU A 55 18.37 -13.87 3.12
C LEU A 55 18.59 -13.99 4.63
N ILE A 56 19.19 -12.99 5.27
CA ILE A 56 19.36 -12.95 6.74
C ILE A 56 17.99 -12.99 7.44
N SER A 57 17.01 -12.22 6.95
CA SER A 57 15.64 -12.24 7.46
C SER A 57 14.98 -13.62 7.29
N VAL A 58 15.16 -14.27 6.14
CA VAL A 58 14.63 -15.62 5.87
C VAL A 58 15.29 -16.68 6.76
N VAL A 59 16.60 -16.62 6.93
CA VAL A 59 17.34 -17.53 7.83
C VAL A 59 16.90 -17.35 9.27
N ALA A 60 16.55 -16.13 9.69
CA ALA A 60 15.99 -15.89 11.02
C ALA A 60 14.69 -16.70 11.23
N PHE A 61 13.82 -16.81 10.22
CA PHE A 61 12.61 -17.62 10.30
C PHE A 61 12.86 -19.14 10.38
N ALA A 62 14.07 -19.61 10.04
CA ALA A 62 14.46 -21.02 10.16
C ALA A 62 14.98 -21.42 11.56
N ILE A 63 15.24 -20.44 12.44
CA ILE A 63 15.72 -20.64 13.82
C ILE A 63 14.50 -20.88 14.75
N PRO A 64 14.65 -21.71 15.82
CA PRO A 64 13.60 -21.89 16.81
C PRO A 64 13.07 -20.57 17.39
N GLU A 65 11.78 -20.54 17.72
CA GLU A 65 11.14 -19.32 18.22
C GLU A 65 11.79 -18.80 19.51
N GLY A 66 12.25 -17.55 19.45
CA GLY A 66 12.94 -16.92 20.56
C GLY A 66 13.29 -15.46 20.31
N VAL A 67 13.86 -14.81 21.33
CA VAL A 67 14.28 -13.40 21.25
C VAL A 67 15.32 -13.19 20.15
N VAL A 68 16.21 -14.16 19.95
CA VAL A 68 17.28 -14.12 18.94
C VAL A 68 16.71 -14.14 17.52
N GLN A 69 15.73 -14.99 17.23
CA GLN A 69 15.04 -15.01 15.94
C GLN A 69 14.41 -13.65 15.64
N ARG A 70 13.66 -13.09 16.59
CA ARG A 70 12.97 -11.81 16.44
C ARG A 70 13.95 -10.66 16.20
N ALA A 71 15.03 -10.61 16.98
CA ALA A 71 16.06 -9.60 16.81
C ALA A 71 16.74 -9.70 15.43
N LEU A 72 17.06 -10.91 14.96
CA LEU A 72 17.67 -11.12 13.64
C LEU A 72 16.73 -10.74 12.49
N ALA A 73 15.45 -11.07 12.57
CA ALA A 73 14.46 -10.68 11.57
C ALA A 73 14.29 -9.15 11.51
N ILE A 74 14.24 -8.48 12.66
CA ILE A 74 14.16 -7.02 12.75
C ILE A 74 15.42 -6.37 12.17
N VAL A 75 16.61 -6.83 12.57
CA VAL A 75 17.89 -6.29 12.08
C VAL A 75 18.01 -6.51 10.57
N GLY A 76 17.66 -7.69 10.06
CA GLY A 76 17.65 -7.98 8.61
C GLY A 76 16.71 -7.04 7.85
N MET A 77 15.50 -6.81 8.36
CA MET A 77 14.53 -5.87 7.78
C MET A 77 15.03 -4.42 7.80
N TYR A 78 15.69 -3.99 8.88
CA TYR A 78 16.22 -2.64 9.01
C TYR A 78 17.43 -2.40 8.08
N LEU A 79 18.34 -3.37 7.99
CA LEU A 79 19.47 -3.34 7.06
C LEU A 79 19.00 -3.35 5.59
N PHE A 80 17.95 -4.14 5.30
CA PHE A 80 17.28 -4.10 4.01
C PHE A 80 16.74 -2.69 3.71
N GLY A 81 16.03 -2.05 4.64
CA GLY A 81 15.51 -0.68 4.48
C GLY A 81 16.60 0.36 4.20
N ILE A 82 17.73 0.27 4.92
CA ILE A 82 18.88 1.16 4.74
C ILE A 82 19.50 1.03 3.35
N ALA A 83 19.63 -0.19 2.82
CA ALA A 83 20.15 -0.42 1.48
C ALA A 83 19.12 -0.15 0.37
N TYR A 84 17.84 -0.31 0.68
CA TYR A 84 16.72 -0.09 -0.23
C TYR A 84 16.53 1.39 -0.52
N SER A 85 16.62 2.24 0.51
CA SER A 85 16.40 3.69 0.41
C SER A 85 17.23 4.37 -0.71
N PRO A 86 18.56 4.17 -0.83
CA PRO A 86 19.35 4.78 -1.89
C PRO A 86 19.22 4.14 -3.28
N GLY A 87 18.89 2.84 -3.35
CA GLY A 87 18.86 2.10 -4.61
C GLY A 87 17.48 2.10 -5.26
N GLU A 88 16.54 1.39 -4.66
CA GLU A 88 15.22 1.12 -5.26
C GLU A 88 14.24 2.29 -5.13
N GLY A 89 14.48 3.24 -4.22
CA GLY A 89 13.61 4.39 -4.01
C GLY A 89 13.58 5.34 -5.23
N PRO A 90 14.68 6.05 -5.53
CA PRO A 90 14.70 7.03 -6.61
C PRO A 90 15.19 6.48 -7.96
N VAL A 91 16.05 5.43 -7.96
CA VAL A 91 16.79 5.06 -9.17
C VAL A 91 15.90 4.42 -10.24
N PRO A 92 14.95 3.50 -9.97
CA PRO A 92 14.12 2.90 -11.00
C PRO A 92 13.23 3.92 -11.72
N PHE A 93 12.71 4.92 -11.00
CA PHE A 93 11.89 5.99 -11.58
C PHE A 93 12.74 6.92 -12.46
N VAL A 94 13.93 7.29 -11.99
CA VAL A 94 14.87 8.14 -12.74
C VAL A 94 15.41 7.40 -13.97
N TYR A 95 15.80 6.13 -13.82
CA TYR A 95 16.29 5.29 -14.90
C TYR A 95 15.23 5.06 -15.99
N SER A 96 13.98 4.81 -15.58
CA SER A 96 12.86 4.69 -16.52
C SER A 96 12.66 5.98 -17.31
N ALA A 97 12.78 7.15 -16.67
CA ALA A 97 12.67 8.43 -17.35
C ALA A 97 13.82 8.68 -18.35
N GLU A 98 15.03 8.24 -18.02
CA GLU A 98 16.22 8.38 -18.88
C GLU A 98 16.22 7.45 -20.08
N SER A 99 15.70 6.23 -19.95
CA SER A 99 15.64 5.26 -21.05
C SER A 99 14.66 5.64 -22.16
N MET A 100 13.69 6.51 -21.86
CA MET A 100 12.61 6.86 -22.77
C MET A 100 12.95 8.11 -23.59
N PRO A 101 12.69 8.10 -24.92
CA PRO A 101 12.85 9.28 -25.75
C PRO A 101 11.89 10.39 -25.33
N LEU A 102 12.34 11.65 -25.43
CA LEU A 102 11.63 12.85 -24.97
C LEU A 102 10.19 12.96 -25.49
N TYR A 103 9.92 12.49 -26.71
CA TYR A 103 8.60 12.60 -27.35
C TYR A 103 7.54 11.64 -26.77
N ASN A 104 7.94 10.53 -26.16
CA ASN A 104 7.01 9.51 -25.63
C ASN A 104 7.20 9.24 -24.14
N ARG A 105 7.99 10.06 -23.43
CA ARG A 105 8.35 9.84 -22.03
C ARG A 105 7.11 9.73 -21.14
N ASP A 106 6.10 10.54 -21.42
CA ASP A 106 4.87 10.64 -20.65
C ASP A 106 4.10 9.30 -20.69
N TYR A 107 3.98 8.72 -21.88
CA TYR A 107 3.35 7.42 -22.09
C TYR A 107 4.18 6.28 -21.48
N GLY A 108 5.50 6.31 -21.64
CA GLY A 108 6.41 5.31 -21.08
C GLY A 108 6.38 5.30 -19.55
N MET A 109 6.44 6.47 -18.91
CA MET A 109 6.37 6.59 -17.45
C MET A 109 5.00 6.18 -16.89
N GLY A 110 3.91 6.46 -17.63
CA GLY A 110 2.57 5.99 -17.28
C GLY A 110 2.49 4.46 -17.23
N ILE A 111 3.05 3.78 -18.23
CA ILE A 111 3.08 2.31 -18.27
C ILE A 111 3.94 1.73 -17.15
N VAL A 112 5.14 2.28 -16.92
CA VAL A 112 6.04 1.83 -15.83
C VAL A 112 5.35 1.95 -14.47
N THR A 113 4.68 3.07 -14.23
CA THR A 113 3.93 3.31 -12.99
C THR A 113 2.75 2.32 -12.88
N ALA A 114 1.98 2.11 -13.94
CA ALA A 114 0.88 1.15 -13.95
C ALA A 114 1.34 -0.27 -13.63
N ILE A 115 2.48 -0.70 -14.19
CA ILE A 115 3.08 -2.01 -13.91
C ILE A 115 3.53 -2.10 -12.45
N ASN A 116 4.18 -1.06 -11.92
CA ASN A 116 4.61 -1.01 -10.51
C ASN A 116 3.41 -1.19 -9.55
N TRP A 117 2.35 -0.42 -9.76
CA TRP A 117 1.14 -0.55 -8.94
C TRP A 117 0.44 -1.89 -9.14
N MET A 118 0.39 -2.41 -10.36
CA MET A 118 -0.17 -3.74 -10.63
C MET A 118 0.53 -4.84 -9.83
N PHE A 119 1.87 -4.86 -9.81
CA PHE A 119 2.62 -5.81 -8.99
C PHE A 119 2.42 -5.58 -7.50
N ASN A 120 2.34 -4.33 -7.05
CA ASN A 120 2.01 -4.01 -5.66
C ASN A 120 0.65 -4.59 -5.26
N PHE A 121 -0.37 -4.48 -6.12
CA PHE A 121 -1.67 -5.13 -5.89
C PHE A 121 -1.54 -6.65 -5.81
N ILE A 122 -0.85 -7.28 -6.75
CA ILE A 122 -0.66 -8.74 -6.75
C ILE A 122 -0.03 -9.19 -5.41
N VAL A 123 1.03 -8.51 -4.96
CA VAL A 123 1.70 -8.83 -3.68
C VAL A 123 0.76 -8.61 -2.50
N SER A 124 0.04 -7.48 -2.48
CA SER A 124 -0.90 -7.15 -1.41
C SER A 124 -2.07 -8.15 -1.29
N PHE A 125 -2.55 -8.69 -2.41
CA PHE A 125 -3.58 -9.75 -2.41
C PHE A 125 -3.01 -11.12 -2.05
N THR A 126 -1.79 -11.43 -2.50
CA THR A 126 -1.16 -12.74 -2.28
C THR A 126 -0.68 -12.91 -0.84
N TRP A 127 -0.18 -11.84 -0.22
CA TRP A 127 0.45 -11.88 1.10
C TRP A 127 -0.46 -12.41 2.23
N PRO A 128 -1.70 -11.91 2.41
CA PRO A 128 -2.68 -12.47 3.34
C PRO A 128 -2.86 -13.99 3.20
N THR A 129 -3.01 -14.45 1.96
CA THR A 129 -3.23 -15.88 1.63
C THR A 129 -2.04 -16.74 2.04
N MET A 130 -0.82 -16.22 1.94
CA MET A 130 0.41 -16.94 2.31
C MET A 130 0.71 -16.91 3.81
N SER A 131 0.33 -15.83 4.49
CA SER A 131 0.50 -15.68 5.95
C SER A 131 -0.54 -16.46 6.77
N GLY A 132 -1.41 -17.23 6.12
CA GLY A 132 -2.51 -17.98 6.70
C GLY A 132 -2.11 -18.81 7.93
N LYS A 133 -2.36 -18.24 9.10
CA LYS A 133 -2.44 -18.96 10.38
C LYS A 133 -3.80 -19.63 10.58
N ASP A 134 -4.74 -19.42 9.68
CA ASP A 134 -5.95 -20.21 9.49
C ASP A 134 -6.24 -20.16 7.98
N GLY A 135 -6.89 -21.15 7.38
CA GLY A 135 -7.19 -21.19 5.92
C GLY A 135 -8.21 -20.14 5.44
N MET A 136 -8.10 -18.91 5.95
CA MET A 136 -9.00 -17.76 5.84
C MET A 136 -8.63 -16.97 4.58
N GLY A 137 -9.58 -16.79 3.67
CA GLY A 137 -9.34 -16.04 2.42
C GLY A 137 -9.17 -14.52 2.64
N PRO A 138 -8.66 -13.75 1.65
CA PRO A 138 -8.47 -12.30 1.77
C PRO A 138 -9.74 -11.53 2.16
N SER A 139 -10.91 -12.00 1.74
CA SER A 139 -12.19 -11.41 2.12
C SER A 139 -12.53 -11.63 3.59
N GLU A 140 -12.13 -12.77 4.13
CA GLU A 140 -12.50 -13.18 5.48
C GLU A 140 -11.58 -12.52 6.54
N GLU A 141 -10.32 -12.23 6.23
CA GLU A 141 -9.47 -11.39 7.09
C GLU A 141 -10.00 -9.94 7.16
N LEU A 142 -10.44 -9.39 6.02
CA LEU A 142 -11.08 -8.07 5.98
C LEU A 142 -12.38 -8.06 6.80
N ASP A 143 -13.15 -9.16 6.80
CA ASP A 143 -14.36 -9.29 7.60
C ASP A 143 -14.07 -9.24 9.11
N VAL A 144 -12.93 -9.80 9.54
CA VAL A 144 -12.46 -9.77 10.94
C VAL A 144 -11.93 -8.38 11.32
N VAL A 145 -11.17 -7.73 10.44
CA VAL A 145 -10.59 -6.39 10.70
C VAL A 145 -11.67 -5.30 10.75
N PHE A 146 -12.67 -5.38 9.88
CA PHE A 146 -13.70 -4.35 9.77
C PHE A 146 -15.00 -4.69 10.50
N GLU A 147 -15.09 -5.85 11.17
CA GLU A 147 -16.29 -6.37 11.85
C GLU A 147 -17.56 -6.29 10.96
N ARG A 148 -17.38 -6.30 9.64
CA ARG A 148 -18.42 -6.09 8.64
C ARG A 148 -18.15 -6.99 7.43
N PRO A 149 -19.18 -7.64 6.86
CA PRO A 149 -19.00 -8.47 5.68
C PRO A 149 -18.55 -7.65 4.45
N THR A 150 -17.28 -7.78 4.09
CA THR A 150 -16.55 -7.23 2.94
C THR A 150 -17.24 -7.57 1.62
N ARG A 151 -17.95 -8.69 1.55
CA ARG A 151 -18.77 -9.08 0.38
C ARG A 151 -19.78 -7.99 -0.01
N ASP A 152 -20.32 -7.25 0.95
CA ASP A 152 -21.24 -6.15 0.65
C ASP A 152 -20.50 -4.97 0.01
N TYR A 153 -19.35 -4.58 0.55
CA TYR A 153 -18.51 -3.52 -0.03
C TYR A 153 -17.98 -3.87 -1.41
N MET A 154 -17.54 -5.11 -1.64
CA MET A 154 -17.12 -5.56 -2.97
C MET A 154 -18.27 -5.55 -3.96
N ARG A 155 -19.49 -5.94 -3.54
CA ARG A 155 -20.68 -5.85 -4.41
C ARG A 155 -20.99 -4.40 -4.78
N HIS A 156 -20.85 -3.47 -3.83
CA HIS A 156 -21.04 -2.05 -4.06
C HIS A 156 -19.94 -1.45 -4.95
N GLY A 157 -18.67 -1.78 -4.70
CA GLY A 157 -17.52 -1.35 -5.50
C GLY A 157 -17.55 -1.89 -6.93
N MET A 158 -17.95 -3.15 -7.12
CA MET A 158 -18.14 -3.76 -8.44
C MET A 158 -19.31 -3.12 -9.19
N ALA A 159 -20.42 -2.82 -8.50
CA ALA A 159 -21.53 -2.09 -9.10
C ALA A 159 -21.13 -0.65 -9.48
N GLN A 160 -20.31 0.00 -8.66
CA GLN A 160 -19.73 1.32 -8.92
C GLN A 160 -18.81 1.32 -10.14
N LEU A 161 -17.88 0.36 -10.22
CA LEU A 161 -16.96 0.25 -11.34
C LEU A 161 -17.71 -0.03 -12.64
N ARG A 162 -18.69 -0.94 -12.61
CA ARG A 162 -19.56 -1.23 -13.76
C ARG A 162 -20.36 0.01 -14.18
N TRP A 163 -20.91 0.76 -13.24
CA TRP A 163 -21.57 2.02 -13.52
C TRP A 163 -20.60 3.04 -14.12
N PHE A 164 -19.41 3.22 -13.53
CA PHE A 164 -18.40 4.19 -13.96
C PHE A 164 -17.92 3.90 -15.38
N VAL A 165 -17.61 2.64 -15.69
CA VAL A 165 -17.24 2.21 -17.04
C VAL A 165 -18.40 2.45 -18.00
N LYS A 166 -19.63 2.04 -17.64
CA LYS A 166 -20.77 2.19 -18.54
C LYS A 166 -21.18 3.65 -18.76
N TYR A 167 -20.97 4.51 -17.77
CA TYR A 167 -21.31 5.93 -17.82
C TYR A 167 -20.22 6.77 -18.49
N HIS A 168 -18.95 6.65 -18.05
CA HIS A 168 -17.86 7.46 -18.58
C HIS A 168 -17.20 6.88 -19.83
N VAL A 169 -17.06 5.54 -19.92
CA VAL A 169 -16.42 4.89 -21.08
C VAL A 169 -17.44 4.62 -22.18
N LEU A 170 -18.61 4.09 -21.84
CA LEU A 170 -19.63 3.72 -22.85
C LEU A 170 -20.67 4.84 -23.11
N ARG A 171 -20.57 6.01 -22.45
CA ARG A 171 -21.50 7.16 -22.57
C ARG A 171 -22.98 6.77 -22.63
N GLN A 172 -23.38 5.75 -21.88
CA GLN A 172 -24.79 5.36 -21.84
C GLN A 172 -25.55 6.24 -20.84
N GLU A 173 -26.64 6.83 -21.30
CA GLU A 173 -27.57 7.55 -20.43
C GLU A 173 -28.26 6.54 -19.50
N TRP A 174 -28.10 6.75 -18.19
CA TRP A 174 -28.63 5.85 -17.18
C TRP A 174 -29.92 6.43 -16.58
N GLU A 175 -30.97 5.60 -16.52
CA GLU A 175 -32.20 5.90 -15.77
C GLU A 175 -31.88 6.14 -14.28
N GLU A 176 -32.53 7.16 -13.73
CA GLU A 176 -32.31 7.69 -12.37
C GLU A 176 -32.48 6.63 -11.26
N LYS A 177 -33.37 5.66 -11.50
CA LYS A 177 -33.68 4.54 -10.58
C LYS A 177 -32.52 3.56 -10.36
N ASN A 178 -31.59 3.46 -11.32
CA ASN A 178 -30.48 2.52 -11.25
C ASN A 178 -29.13 3.17 -10.89
N ARG A 179 -29.14 4.46 -10.51
CA ARG A 179 -27.93 5.12 -10.01
C ARG A 179 -27.51 4.49 -8.69
N PRO A 180 -26.20 4.32 -8.46
CA PRO A 180 -25.73 3.78 -7.20
C PRO A 180 -26.14 4.70 -6.04
N ARG A 181 -26.40 4.11 -4.88
CA ARG A 181 -27.14 4.70 -3.75
C ARG A 181 -26.61 6.04 -3.23
N PHE A 182 -25.35 6.39 -3.50
CA PHE A 182 -24.73 7.67 -3.12
C PHE A 182 -25.08 8.85 -4.04
N LEU A 183 -25.58 8.59 -5.25
CA LEU A 183 -26.09 9.63 -6.17
C LEU A 183 -27.61 9.74 -6.15
N GLN A 184 -28.28 8.88 -5.39
CA GLN A 184 -29.71 9.04 -5.16
C GLN A 184 -29.87 10.26 -4.24
N PRO A 185 -30.74 11.21 -4.59
CA PRO A 185 -31.05 12.31 -3.68
C PRO A 185 -31.50 11.68 -2.36
N VAL A 186 -30.77 11.98 -1.29
CA VAL A 186 -31.15 11.53 0.05
C VAL A 186 -32.49 12.19 0.32
N GLU A 187 -33.56 11.41 0.44
CA GLU A 187 -34.86 11.89 0.93
C GLU A 187 -34.68 12.29 2.39
N THR A 188 -34.11 13.47 2.61
CA THR A 188 -34.11 14.10 3.92
C THR A 188 -35.53 14.58 4.14
N ASN A 189 -36.27 13.91 5.02
CA ASN A 189 -37.55 14.38 5.57
C ASN A 189 -37.42 15.66 6.42
N ARG A 190 -36.33 16.42 6.24
CA ARG A 190 -36.08 17.69 6.91
C ARG A 190 -36.43 18.81 5.93
N PRO A 191 -37.20 19.83 6.37
CA PRO A 191 -37.44 21.00 5.54
C PRO A 191 -36.09 21.58 5.12
N HIS A 192 -35.96 21.82 3.82
CA HIS A 192 -34.75 22.36 3.20
C HIS A 192 -34.58 23.80 3.70
N ASP A 193 -33.81 24.00 4.76
CA ASP A 193 -33.46 25.34 5.24
C ASP A 193 -32.42 25.95 4.28
N PRO A 194 -32.75 27.03 3.56
CA PRO A 194 -31.82 27.66 2.63
C PRO A 194 -30.70 28.45 3.32
N ARG A 195 -30.66 28.55 4.67
CA ARG A 195 -29.66 29.34 5.38
C ARG A 195 -28.43 28.59 5.89
N GLY A 196 -28.38 27.26 5.77
CA GLY A 196 -27.12 26.52 5.98
C GLY A 196 -26.42 26.76 7.32
N ASP A 197 -27.18 27.08 8.38
CA ASP A 197 -26.62 27.15 9.72
C ASP A 197 -26.55 25.74 10.31
N PHE A 198 -25.33 25.29 10.59
CA PHE A 198 -25.07 24.05 11.31
C PHE A 198 -25.47 24.25 12.77
N ASP A 199 -26.73 23.98 13.11
CA ASP A 199 -27.16 23.96 14.50
C ASP A 199 -26.54 22.76 15.23
N SER A 200 -25.46 23.07 15.95
CA SER A 200 -24.87 22.29 17.02
C SER A 200 -25.86 22.16 18.18
N ALA A 201 -26.82 21.24 18.08
CA ALA A 201 -27.69 20.91 19.21
C ALA A 201 -28.25 19.48 19.09
N SER A 202 -27.41 18.49 19.41
CA SER A 202 -27.85 17.16 19.87
C SER A 202 -26.67 16.42 20.49
N GLU A 203 -25.98 17.08 21.42
CA GLU A 203 -25.24 16.41 22.48
C GLU A 203 -26.18 16.38 23.69
N LYS A 204 -26.38 15.18 24.26
CA LYS A 204 -27.22 14.81 25.42
C LYS A 204 -28.66 14.37 25.09
N SER A 205 -28.80 13.08 24.79
CA SER A 205 -29.66 12.14 25.54
C SER A 205 -29.32 10.71 25.17
#